data_AF-A0A1F5CQR0-F1
#
_entry.id   AF-A0A1F5CQR0-F1
#
_cell.length_a   1.000
_cell.length_b   1.000
_cell.length_c   1.000
_cell.angle_alpha   90.00
_cell.angle_beta   90.00
_cell.angle_gamma   90.00
#
_symmetry.space_group_name_H-M   'P 1'
#
loop_
_entity.id
_entity.type
_entity.pdbx_description
1 polymer ?
#
loop_
_entity_poly.entity_id
_entity_poly.type
_entity_poly.pdbx_seq_one_letter_code
_entity_poly.pdbx_strand_id
1 'polypeptide(L)'
;MPHKLRKVRRQRGSRTMGFGQVGQHRKSGSRGGKGRAGGSKHFWIRTVKYEPWRFHKEGFKPPSAKEPEPATINVGELQDLAAKVIGDYGVKGGNELDLTALGIARLLGRGSVSVPLKVKVAYATASAKEKVEEAGGSLVEP
;
A
#
# COMPACT_ATOMS: atom_id res chain seq x y z
N MET A 1 -16.70 15.65 -20.38
CA MET A 1 -15.71 16.69 -20.74
C MET A 1 -16.36 17.73 -21.63
N PRO A 2 -16.12 19.04 -21.43
CA PRO A 2 -16.72 20.08 -22.26
C PRO A 2 -16.27 19.95 -23.73
N HIS A 3 -17.22 19.77 -24.66
CA HIS A 3 -16.93 19.60 -26.08
C HIS A 3 -16.35 20.87 -26.76
N LYS A 4 -16.51 22.04 -26.11
CA LYS A 4 -16.04 23.35 -26.58
C LYS A 4 -14.51 23.50 -26.51
N LEU A 5 -13.88 22.97 -25.46
CA LEU A 5 -12.45 23.14 -25.19
C LEU A 5 -11.55 22.12 -25.92
N ARG A 6 -12.13 21.17 -26.67
CA ARG A 6 -11.35 20.16 -27.38
C ARG A 6 -10.55 20.80 -28.52
N LYS A 7 -9.26 20.48 -28.60
CA LYS A 7 -8.33 20.86 -29.67
C LYS A 7 -8.91 20.72 -31.09
N VAL A 8 -9.75 19.69 -31.30
CA VAL A 8 -10.46 19.40 -32.55
C VAL A 8 -11.21 20.61 -33.08
N ARG A 9 -11.81 21.46 -32.23
CA ARG A 9 -12.59 22.63 -32.67
C ARG A 9 -11.70 23.66 -33.38
N ARG A 10 -10.54 23.98 -32.81
CA ARG A 10 -9.54 24.89 -33.41
C ARG A 10 -8.90 24.31 -34.68
N GLN A 11 -8.79 22.99 -34.77
CA GLN A 11 -8.06 22.33 -35.86
C GLN A 11 -8.90 22.00 -37.10
N ARG A 12 -10.22 22.24 -37.10
CA ARG A 12 -11.04 22.06 -38.32
C ARG A 12 -10.51 22.98 -39.43
N GLY A 13 -10.33 22.44 -40.64
CA GLY A 13 -9.71 23.14 -41.76
C GLY A 13 -8.18 23.01 -41.87
N SER A 14 -7.49 22.49 -40.84
CA SER A 14 -6.01 22.33 -40.86
C SER A 14 -5.48 21.16 -41.71
N ARG A 15 -6.34 20.49 -42.49
CA ARG A 15 -6.08 19.29 -43.32
C ARG A 15 -5.66 18.02 -42.55
N THR A 16 -4.73 18.10 -41.60
CA THR A 16 -4.10 16.94 -40.93
C THR A 16 -4.41 16.81 -39.44
N MET A 17 -5.17 17.76 -38.86
CA MET A 17 -5.47 17.79 -37.42
C MET A 17 -4.20 17.78 -36.53
N GLY A 18 -3.06 18.21 -37.07
CA GLY A 18 -1.78 18.27 -36.36
C GLY A 18 -1.04 16.94 -36.25
N PHE A 19 -1.34 15.95 -37.08
CA PHE A 19 -0.61 14.67 -37.14
C PHE A 19 0.52 14.64 -38.18
N GLY A 20 0.88 15.80 -38.75
CA GLY A 20 1.91 15.95 -39.78
C GLY A 20 1.44 15.51 -41.17
N GLN A 21 2.19 15.84 -42.23
CA GLN A 21 1.80 15.54 -43.61
C GLN A 21 2.18 14.12 -44.06
N VAL A 22 3.37 13.64 -43.67
CA VAL A 22 3.97 12.41 -44.22
C VAL A 22 3.63 11.16 -43.39
N GLY A 23 3.88 11.21 -42.08
CA GLY A 23 3.69 10.07 -41.17
C GLY A 23 2.22 9.75 -40.87
N GLN A 24 1.39 10.79 -40.70
CA GLN A 24 -0.03 10.75 -40.38
C GLN A 24 -0.40 9.88 -39.16
N HIS A 25 -1.65 9.98 -38.70
CA HIS A 25 -2.16 9.15 -37.60
C HIS A 25 -2.67 7.80 -38.09
N ARG A 26 -1.74 6.87 -38.32
CA ARG A 26 -2.06 5.48 -38.71
C ARG A 26 -2.36 4.60 -37.49
N LYS A 27 -2.80 3.36 -37.74
CA LYS A 27 -3.16 2.35 -36.71
C LYS A 27 -1.92 1.86 -35.92
N SER A 28 -2.01 0.70 -35.26
CA SER A 28 -0.97 0.18 -34.36
C SER A 28 0.45 0.07 -34.93
N GLY A 29 0.62 -0.02 -36.25
CA GLY A 29 1.94 -0.01 -36.88
C GLY A 29 2.74 1.26 -36.58
N SER A 30 2.11 2.44 -36.58
CA SER A 30 2.77 3.71 -36.24
C SER A 30 3.21 3.79 -34.78
N ARG A 31 2.58 2.99 -33.92
CA ARG A 31 2.90 2.86 -32.50
C ARG A 31 3.92 1.76 -32.21
N GLY A 32 4.38 1.02 -33.22
CA GLY A 32 5.26 -0.13 -33.07
C GLY A 32 4.60 -1.35 -32.41
N GLY A 33 3.27 -1.48 -32.53
CA GLY A 33 2.48 -2.58 -31.98
C GLY A 33 1.33 -2.13 -31.06
N LYS A 34 0.56 -3.10 -30.56
CA LYS A 34 -0.49 -2.84 -29.56
C LYS A 34 0.05 -3.12 -28.15
N GLY A 35 -0.36 -2.30 -27.18
CA GLY A 35 0.01 -2.48 -25.78
C GLY A 35 1.52 -2.39 -25.57
N ARG A 36 2.09 -3.40 -24.90
CA ARG A 36 3.50 -3.44 -24.54
C ARG A 36 4.37 -4.29 -25.48
N ALA A 37 3.95 -4.44 -26.73
CA ALA A 37 4.69 -5.16 -27.77
C ALA A 37 6.10 -4.60 -28.00
N GLY A 38 7.02 -5.44 -28.48
CA GLY A 38 8.40 -5.02 -28.79
C GLY A 38 9.28 -4.71 -27.57
N GLY A 39 8.77 -4.93 -26.35
CA GLY A 39 9.47 -4.59 -25.11
C GLY A 39 10.86 -5.22 -24.97
N SER A 40 11.11 -6.40 -25.55
CA SER A 40 12.42 -7.08 -25.60
C SER A 40 13.05 -7.03 -27.00
N LYS A 41 12.56 -6.17 -27.89
CA LYS A 41 13.02 -6.04 -29.29
C LYS A 41 13.22 -4.56 -29.65
N HIS A 42 12.47 -4.03 -30.62
CA HIS A 42 12.59 -2.65 -31.11
C HIS A 42 12.22 -1.56 -30.08
N PHE A 43 11.58 -1.91 -28.97
CA PHE A 43 11.34 -1.00 -27.82
C PHE A 43 12.21 -1.32 -26.60
N TRP A 44 13.28 -2.09 -26.76
CA TRP A 44 14.17 -2.46 -25.65
C TRP A 44 14.73 -1.24 -24.89
N ILE A 45 15.09 -0.16 -25.60
CA ILE A 45 15.60 1.06 -24.96
C ILE A 45 14.62 1.67 -23.95
N ARG A 46 13.31 1.61 -24.23
CA ARG A 46 12.27 2.10 -23.32
C ARG A 46 12.17 1.20 -22.08
N THR A 47 12.28 -0.10 -22.28
CA THR A 47 12.28 -1.08 -21.18
C THR A 47 13.47 -0.85 -20.27
N VAL A 48 14.70 -0.77 -20.78
CA VAL A 48 15.89 -0.56 -19.96
C VAL A 48 15.82 0.76 -19.18
N LYS A 49 15.33 1.83 -19.82
CA LYS A 49 15.31 3.17 -19.20
C LYS A 49 14.23 3.34 -18.13
N TYR A 50 13.03 2.80 -18.36
CA TYR A 50 11.86 3.11 -17.52
C TYR A 50 11.24 1.89 -16.83
N GLU A 51 11.48 0.68 -17.34
CA GLU A 51 10.90 -0.56 -16.83
C GLU A 51 11.97 -1.68 -16.75
N PRO A 52 13.14 -1.47 -16.12
CA PRO A 52 14.27 -2.41 -16.19
C PRO A 52 13.93 -3.79 -15.64
N TRP A 53 13.13 -3.85 -14.58
CA TRP A 53 12.73 -5.09 -13.90
C TRP A 53 11.61 -5.86 -14.59
N ARG A 54 11.13 -5.39 -15.75
CA ARG A 54 9.91 -5.91 -16.37
C ARG A 54 10.00 -7.37 -16.83
N PHE A 55 11.15 -7.80 -17.29
CA PHE A 55 11.39 -9.19 -17.72
C PHE A 55 12.23 -9.96 -16.72
N HIS A 56 12.47 -9.36 -15.56
CA HIS A 56 13.28 -9.95 -14.51
C HIS A 56 12.47 -10.98 -13.72
N LYS A 57 13.11 -12.09 -13.36
CA LYS A 57 12.55 -13.10 -12.46
C LYS A 57 13.53 -13.29 -11.32
N GLU A 58 13.09 -12.99 -10.10
CA GLU A 58 13.88 -13.19 -8.89
C GLU A 58 13.20 -14.18 -7.95
N GLY A 59 14.02 -15.05 -7.35
CA GLY A 59 13.59 -15.97 -6.31
C GLY A 59 12.52 -16.97 -6.75
N PHE A 60 11.74 -17.42 -5.77
CA PHE A 60 10.64 -18.36 -5.93
C PHE A 60 9.46 -17.94 -5.05
N LYS A 61 8.23 -18.31 -5.44
CA LYS A 61 7.04 -18.08 -4.62
C LYS A 61 6.70 -19.37 -3.85
N PRO A 62 6.94 -19.45 -2.53
CA PRO A 62 6.57 -20.62 -1.74
C PRO A 62 5.04 -20.78 -1.63
N PRO A 63 4.52 -22.00 -1.41
CA PRO A 63 3.09 -22.22 -1.18
C PRO A 63 2.51 -21.45 0.01
N SER A 64 3.31 -21.21 1.06
CA SER A 64 2.92 -20.43 2.24
C SER A 64 2.60 -18.97 1.93
N ALA A 65 3.11 -18.41 0.84
CA ALA A 65 2.76 -17.05 0.40
C ALA A 65 1.31 -16.89 -0.10
N LYS A 66 0.50 -17.95 -0.04
CA LYS A 66 -0.95 -17.89 -0.24
C LYS A 66 -1.69 -17.54 1.04
N GLU A 67 -1.07 -17.76 2.20
CA GLU A 67 -1.65 -17.39 3.48
C GLU A 67 -1.62 -15.86 3.61
N PRO A 68 -2.70 -15.24 4.12
CA PRO A 68 -2.71 -13.80 4.35
C PRO A 68 -1.69 -13.47 5.44
N GLU A 69 -0.96 -12.36 5.24
CA GLU A 69 -0.07 -11.83 6.27
C GLU A 69 -0.88 -11.52 7.55
N PRO A 70 -0.35 -11.87 8.73
CA PRO A 70 -1.04 -11.60 9.99
C PRO A 70 -1.28 -10.10 10.14
N ALA A 71 -2.50 -9.72 10.55
CA ALA A 71 -2.81 -8.33 10.84
C ALA A 71 -1.90 -7.83 11.98
N THR A 72 -1.31 -6.66 11.75
CA THR A 72 -0.36 -6.04 12.68
C THR A 72 -0.85 -4.67 13.12
N ILE A 73 -0.53 -4.30 14.37
CA ILE A 73 -0.81 -2.97 14.90
C ILE A 73 0.44 -2.40 15.57
N ASN A 74 0.58 -1.08 15.54
CA ASN A 74 1.68 -0.39 16.22
C ASN A 74 1.27 0.09 17.60
N VAL A 75 2.25 0.16 18.51
CA VAL A 75 2.06 0.68 19.88
C VAL A 75 1.41 2.07 19.87
N GLY A 76 1.84 3.00 19.01
CA GLY A 76 1.25 4.35 18.95
C GLY A 76 -0.23 4.41 18.56
N GLU A 77 -0.77 3.36 17.93
CA GLU A 77 -2.18 3.30 17.51
C GLU A 77 -3.08 2.68 18.60
N LEU A 78 -2.48 2.13 19.67
CA LEU A 78 -3.22 1.47 20.74
C LEU A 78 -4.14 2.42 21.50
N GLN A 79 -3.73 3.68 21.69
CA GLN A 79 -4.52 4.66 22.43
C GLN A 79 -5.80 5.05 21.68
N ASP A 80 -5.69 5.27 20.37
CA ASP A 80 -6.85 5.57 19.51
C ASP A 80 -7.78 4.36 19.40
N LEU A 81 -7.22 3.15 19.34
CA LEU A 81 -7.99 1.92 19.29
C LEU A 81 -8.71 1.68 20.63
N ALA A 82 -8.03 1.89 21.75
CA ALA A 82 -8.63 1.82 23.08
C ALA A 82 -9.77 2.84 23.22
N ALA A 83 -9.58 4.10 22.79
CA ALA A 83 -10.63 5.12 22.84
C ALA A 83 -11.88 4.71 22.04
N LYS A 84 -11.70 4.07 20.87
CA LYS A 84 -12.81 3.60 20.02
C LYS A 84 -13.55 2.38 20.57
N VAL A 85 -12.82 1.43 21.15
CA VAL A 85 -13.38 0.14 21.60
C VAL A 85 -13.96 0.24 23.01
N ILE A 86 -13.32 1.02 23.87
CA ILE A 86 -13.61 1.06 25.31
C ILE A 86 -14.41 2.32 25.70
N GLY A 87 -14.37 3.38 24.88
CA GLY A 87 -14.99 4.68 25.19
C GLY A 87 -14.27 5.45 26.31
N ASP A 88 -14.42 6.78 26.32
CA ASP A 88 -13.66 7.73 27.17
C ASP A 88 -13.65 7.42 28.68
N TYR A 89 -14.60 6.61 29.18
CA TYR A 89 -14.73 6.29 30.61
C TYR A 89 -13.92 5.08 31.08
N GLY A 90 -13.43 4.22 30.18
CA GLY A 90 -12.72 2.98 30.55
C GLY A 90 -11.19 3.08 30.60
N VAL A 91 -10.63 4.22 30.20
CA VAL A 91 -9.16 4.41 30.10
C VAL A 91 -8.51 4.67 31.47
N LYS A 92 -9.29 5.09 32.48
CA LYS A 92 -8.80 5.30 33.86
C LYS A 92 -8.82 4.05 34.75
N GLY A 93 -9.36 2.93 34.25
CA GLY A 93 -9.65 1.74 35.04
C GLY A 93 -9.12 0.44 34.43
N GLY A 94 -7.91 0.44 33.86
CA GLY A 94 -7.20 -0.81 33.51
C GLY A 94 -7.97 -1.78 32.62
N ASN A 95 -8.64 -1.26 31.59
CA ASN A 95 -9.40 -2.10 30.66
C ASN A 95 -8.46 -2.90 29.75
N GLU A 96 -8.71 -4.21 29.69
CA GLU A 96 -8.00 -5.17 28.87
C GLU A 96 -8.36 -4.96 27.39
N LEU A 97 -7.34 -4.74 26.56
CA LEU A 97 -7.45 -4.62 25.12
C LEU A 97 -7.08 -5.95 24.47
N ASP A 98 -8.10 -6.72 24.10
CA ASP A 98 -7.92 -7.99 23.40
C ASP A 98 -7.74 -7.77 21.90
N LEU A 99 -6.48 -7.80 21.46
CA LEU A 99 -6.11 -7.69 20.04
C LEU A 99 -6.42 -8.98 19.28
N THR A 100 -6.45 -10.14 19.96
CA THR A 100 -6.77 -11.43 19.33
C THR A 100 -8.24 -11.53 18.91
N ALA A 101 -9.16 -11.02 19.74
CA ALA A 101 -10.57 -10.91 19.42
C ALA A 101 -10.84 -9.97 18.22
N LEU A 102 -9.96 -8.98 18.03
CA LEU A 102 -9.99 -8.05 16.90
C LEU A 102 -9.30 -8.60 15.64
N GLY A 103 -8.81 -9.84 15.67
CA GLY A 103 -8.12 -10.48 14.55
C GLY A 103 -6.70 -9.98 14.32
N ILE A 104 -6.11 -9.25 15.28
CA ILE A 104 -4.75 -8.71 15.21
C ILE A 104 -3.81 -9.69 15.90
N ALA A 105 -2.86 -10.25 15.14
CA ALA A 105 -1.98 -11.28 15.64
C ALA A 105 -0.62 -10.74 16.12
N ARG A 106 -0.18 -9.56 15.65
CA ARG A 106 1.16 -9.03 16.00
C ARG A 106 1.13 -7.57 16.44
N LEU A 107 1.79 -7.28 17.56
CA LEU A 107 2.04 -5.91 18.04
C LEU A 107 3.49 -5.47 17.71
N LEU A 108 3.62 -4.30 17.09
CA LEU A 108 4.88 -3.72 16.62
C LEU A 108 5.24 -2.44 17.41
N GLY A 109 6.54 -2.23 17.66
CA GLY A 109 7.03 -1.16 18.54
C GLY A 109 7.09 0.27 17.96
N ARG A 110 6.37 0.61 16.88
CA ARG A 110 6.39 1.98 16.34
C ARG A 110 5.50 2.91 17.17
N GLY A 111 6.00 4.10 17.51
CA GLY A 111 5.29 5.07 18.35
C GLY A 111 5.54 4.88 19.85
N SER A 112 4.73 5.53 20.67
CA SER A 112 4.76 5.49 22.14
C SER A 112 3.33 5.44 22.67
N VAL A 113 3.16 4.88 23.87
CA VAL A 113 1.88 4.88 24.60
C VAL A 113 2.12 5.57 25.92
N SER A 114 1.23 6.49 26.30
CA SER A 114 1.31 7.21 27.56
C SER A 114 0.31 6.72 28.61
N VAL A 115 -0.56 5.78 28.22
CA VAL A 115 -1.65 5.27 29.04
C VAL A 115 -1.34 3.83 29.46
N PRO A 116 -1.48 3.46 30.74
CA PRO A 116 -1.32 2.08 31.16
C PRO A 116 -2.45 1.21 30.57
N LEU A 117 -2.10 0.31 29.65
CA LEU A 117 -3.03 -0.61 28.99
C LEU A 117 -2.62 -2.06 29.25
N LYS A 118 -3.61 -2.92 29.52
CA LYS A 118 -3.41 -4.37 29.53
C LYS A 118 -3.70 -4.89 28.14
N VAL A 119 -2.70 -5.41 27.42
CA VAL A 119 -2.86 -5.81 26.02
C VAL A 119 -2.72 -7.32 25.89
N LYS A 120 -3.73 -7.97 25.32
CA LYS A 120 -3.70 -9.41 25.01
C LYS A 120 -3.43 -9.61 23.52
N VAL A 121 -2.32 -10.25 23.18
CA VAL A 121 -1.87 -10.42 21.78
C VAL A 121 -1.05 -11.69 21.61
N ALA A 122 -1.19 -12.36 20.45
CA ALA A 122 -0.50 -13.61 20.16
C ALA A 122 1.02 -13.44 20.00
N TYR A 123 1.49 -12.31 19.47
CA TYR A 123 2.91 -12.01 19.33
C TYR A 123 3.20 -10.52 19.50
N ALA A 124 4.27 -10.19 20.22
CA ALA A 124 4.77 -8.81 20.33
C ALA A 124 6.27 -8.74 20.12
N THR A 125 6.72 -7.70 19.41
CA THR A 125 8.15 -7.41 19.25
C THR A 125 8.77 -6.97 20.57
N ALA A 126 10.07 -7.25 20.79
CA ALA A 126 10.79 -6.85 22.02
C ALA A 126 10.62 -5.35 22.34
N SER A 127 10.79 -4.49 21.35
CA SER A 127 10.59 -3.04 21.49
C SER A 127 9.15 -2.61 21.77
N ALA A 128 8.16 -3.46 21.50
CA ALA A 128 6.77 -3.19 21.87
C ALA A 128 6.52 -3.57 23.33
N LYS A 129 7.10 -4.69 23.80
CA LYS A 129 7.01 -5.12 25.21
C LYS A 129 7.60 -4.05 26.13
N GLU A 130 8.82 -3.61 25.87
CA GLU A 130 9.50 -2.57 26.64
C GLU A 130 8.67 -1.29 26.75
N LYS A 131 8.12 -0.80 25.65
CA LYS A 131 7.32 0.44 25.63
C LYS A 131 5.99 0.33 26.35
N VAL A 132 5.35 -0.84 26.31
CA VAL A 132 4.09 -1.06 27.03
C VAL A 132 4.36 -1.16 28.53
N GLU A 133 5.46 -1.80 28.94
CA GLU A 133 5.91 -1.85 30.34
C GLU A 133 6.33 -0.48 30.87
N GLU A 134 7.06 0.32 30.09
CA GLU A 134 7.41 1.71 30.43
C GLU A 134 6.17 2.60 30.66
N ALA A 135 5.10 2.35 29.92
CA ALA A 135 3.82 3.05 30.08
C ALA A 135 3.01 2.56 31.30
N GLY A 136 3.52 1.59 32.07
CA GLY A 136 2.82 0.96 33.20
C GLY A 136 1.73 -0.02 32.78
N GLY A 137 1.77 -0.50 31.53
CA GLY A 137 0.89 -1.54 31.00
C GLY A 137 1.44 -2.95 31.23
N SER A 138 0.63 -3.97 30.92
CA SER A 138 1.05 -5.37 30.97
C SER A 138 0.65 -6.11 29.71
N LEU A 139 1.54 -6.94 29.18
CA LEU A 139 1.24 -7.81 28.06
C LEU A 139 0.80 -9.19 28.57
N VAL A 140 -0.30 -9.72 28.04
CA VAL A 140 -0.75 -11.09 28.30
C VAL A 140 -0.66 -11.88 27.00
N GLU A 141 0.18 -12.91 27.00
CA GLU A 141 0.21 -13.89 25.91
C GLU A 141 -0.99 -14.86 26.10
N PRO A 142 -1.77 -15.16 25.04
CA PRO A 142 -2.90 -16.09 25.12
C PRO A 142 -2.49 -17.55 25.28
#